data_AF-A0A0G3CHJ2-F1
#
_entry.id   AF-A0A0G3CHJ2-F1
#
_cell.length_a   1.000
_cell.length_b   1.000
_cell.length_c   1.000
_cell.angle_alpha   90.00
_cell.angle_beta   90.00
_cell.angle_gamma   90.00
#
_symmetry.space_group_name_H-M   'P 1'
#
loop_
_entity.id
_entity.type
_entity.pdbx_description
1 polymer ?
#
loop_
_entity_poly.entity_id
_entity_poly.type
_entity_poly.pdbx_seq_one_letter_code
_entity_poly.pdbx_strand_id
1 'polypeptide(L)'
;MCAEKFSKEEKELLLNMGVDPQNCSGYQILCLPENFENGSKKNLYDADYTSDLSKILKQNGIKCANSYDLGIDSKTYERKCCDIHLGLIWVQDNLVVPILATAIYDWLISDWLKEKVKDKISEKEKVKKYAFQEKTIHVYIRFCKGKKIEYECDVKTLKERLEEDSKNLE
;
A
#
# COMPACT_ATOMS: atom_id res chain seq x y z
N MET A 1 29.47 3.64 8.54
CA MET A 1 28.42 3.91 9.55
C MET A 1 27.09 3.96 8.83
N CYS A 2 26.27 2.92 8.93
CA CYS A 2 24.92 2.93 8.36
C CYS A 2 24.09 3.96 9.13
N ALA A 3 23.54 4.96 8.45
CA ALA A 3 22.55 5.85 9.05
C ALA A 3 21.43 4.98 9.65
N GLU A 4 21.00 5.28 10.87
CA GLU A 4 19.89 4.56 11.48
C GLU A 4 18.64 4.79 10.64
N LYS A 5 18.13 3.71 10.03
CA LYS A 5 17.01 3.76 9.08
C LYS A 5 15.68 4.13 9.73
N PHE A 6 15.60 3.99 11.05
CA PHE A 6 14.42 4.28 11.87
C PHE A 6 14.81 5.24 13.00
N SER A 7 13.95 6.22 13.26
CA SER A 7 14.05 7.05 14.46
C SER A 7 13.83 6.22 15.73
N LYS A 8 14.15 6.80 16.90
CA LYS A 8 13.90 6.14 18.18
C LYS A 8 12.42 5.79 18.38
N GLU A 9 11.54 6.72 18.05
CA GLU A 9 10.08 6.55 18.14
C GLU A 9 9.58 5.45 17.20
N GLU A 10 10.15 5.35 16.00
CA GLU A 10 9.80 4.30 15.03
C GLU A 10 10.25 2.92 15.48
N LYS A 11 11.44 2.82 16.08
CA LYS A 11 11.91 1.58 16.70
C LYS A 11 10.99 1.15 17.85
N GLU A 12 10.60 2.09 18.71
CA GLU A 12 9.67 1.82 19.81
C GLU A 12 8.30 1.35 19.31
N LEU A 13 7.76 1.98 18.25
CA LEU A 13 6.50 1.57 17.63
C LEU A 13 6.57 0.13 17.09
N LEU A 14 7.61 -0.19 16.31
CA LEU A 14 7.80 -1.54 15.75
C LEU A 14 7.89 -2.59 16.86
N LEU A 15 8.71 -2.34 17.89
CA LEU A 15 8.89 -3.25 19.02
C LEU A 15 7.59 -3.47 19.80
N ASN A 16 6.81 -2.41 20.02
CA ASN A 16 5.51 -2.49 20.70
C ASN A 16 4.51 -3.36 19.93
N MET A 17 4.60 -3.37 18.59
CA MET A 17 3.80 -4.22 17.72
C MET A 17 4.40 -5.63 17.53
N GLY A 18 5.55 -5.92 18.16
CA GLY A 18 6.21 -7.22 18.11
C GLY A 18 7.07 -7.43 16.87
N VAL A 19 7.43 -6.37 16.16
CA VAL A 19 8.30 -6.40 14.99
C VAL A 19 9.71 -5.97 15.38
N ASP A 20 10.70 -6.78 15.05
CA ASP A 20 12.10 -6.41 15.24
C ASP A 20 12.54 -5.40 14.15
N PRO A 21 12.96 -4.17 14.51
CA PRO A 21 13.45 -3.18 13.54
C PRO A 21 14.62 -3.68 12.68
N GLN A 22 15.43 -4.64 13.17
CA GLN A 22 16.52 -5.23 12.38
C GLN A 22 15.99 -6.01 11.19
N ASN A 23 14.89 -6.75 11.36
CA ASN A 23 14.24 -7.49 10.28
C ASN A 23 13.66 -6.55 9.23
N CYS A 24 13.22 -5.35 9.62
CA CYS A 24 12.68 -4.36 8.71
C CYS A 24 13.74 -3.64 7.85
N SER A 25 15.00 -3.62 8.31
CA SER A 25 16.07 -2.81 7.70
C SER A 25 16.41 -3.19 6.25
N GLY A 26 16.19 -4.47 5.89
CA GLY A 26 16.44 -4.99 4.54
C GLY A 26 15.38 -4.63 3.50
N TYR A 27 14.22 -4.12 3.92
CA TYR A 27 13.09 -3.80 3.05
C TYR A 27 13.03 -2.32 2.71
N GLN A 28 12.53 -1.99 1.51
CA GLN A 28 12.26 -0.62 1.08
C GLN A 28 10.82 -0.20 1.39
N ILE A 29 9.89 -1.17 1.43
CA ILE A 29 8.47 -0.94 1.77
C ILE A 29 8.02 -1.98 2.80
N LEU A 30 7.27 -1.54 3.81
CA LEU A 30 6.52 -2.40 4.70
C LEU A 30 5.02 -2.20 4.43
N CYS A 31 4.32 -3.26 4.09
CA CYS A 31 2.87 -3.33 3.99
C CYS A 31 2.32 -3.84 5.33
N LEU A 32 1.83 -2.91 6.15
CA LEU A 32 1.48 -3.16 7.55
C LEU A 32 -0.05 -3.13 7.75
N PRO A 33 -0.53 -3.69 8.88
CA PRO A 33 -1.93 -3.63 9.26
C PRO A 33 -2.47 -2.19 9.26
N GLU A 34 -3.74 -2.01 8.88
CA GLU A 34 -4.41 -0.69 8.82
C GLU A 34 -4.30 0.07 10.14
N ASN A 35 -4.45 -0.65 11.25
CA ASN A 35 -4.38 -0.09 12.59
C ASN A 35 -3.02 -0.23 13.24
N PHE A 36 -1.93 -0.44 12.49
CA PHE A 36 -0.61 -0.68 13.09
C PHE A 36 -0.15 0.42 14.05
N GLU A 37 -0.49 1.69 13.79
CA GLU A 37 -0.05 2.81 14.63
C GLU A 37 -0.90 3.00 15.90
N ASN A 38 -2.19 2.67 15.85
CA ASN A 38 -3.17 2.96 16.91
C ASN A 38 -3.76 1.70 17.56
N GLY A 39 -3.45 0.54 17.01
CA GLY A 39 -3.96 -0.75 17.42
C GLY A 39 -3.20 -1.34 18.59
N SER A 40 -3.58 -2.57 18.94
CA SER A 40 -2.83 -3.36 19.90
C SER A 40 -2.25 -4.57 19.19
N LYS A 41 -1.09 -5.06 19.65
CA LYS A 41 -0.43 -6.26 19.11
C LYS A 41 -1.35 -7.49 18.98
N LYS A 42 -2.38 -7.61 19.84
CA LYS A 42 -3.33 -8.74 19.83
C LYS A 42 -4.54 -8.54 18.91
N ASN A 43 -4.69 -7.36 18.32
CA ASN A 43 -5.83 -6.98 17.51
C ASN A 43 -5.37 -6.11 16.35
N LEU A 44 -4.54 -6.67 15.47
CA LEU A 44 -4.11 -6.06 14.22
C LEU A 44 -4.90 -6.63 13.05
N TYR A 45 -5.20 -5.80 12.06
CA TYR A 45 -5.90 -6.24 10.87
C TYR A 45 -5.28 -5.72 9.58
N ASP A 46 -5.05 -6.64 8.65
CA ASP A 46 -4.61 -6.35 7.30
C ASP A 46 -5.80 -5.98 6.42
N ALA A 47 -5.56 -5.06 5.48
CA ALA A 47 -6.52 -4.81 4.43
C ALA A 47 -6.48 -5.95 3.40
N ASP A 48 -7.62 -6.22 2.77
CA ASP A 48 -7.80 -7.35 1.86
C ASP A 48 -6.79 -7.39 0.72
N TYR A 49 -6.43 -6.22 0.21
CA TYR A 49 -5.56 -6.08 -0.94
C TYR A 49 -4.08 -5.90 -0.58
N THR A 50 -3.73 -5.81 0.71
CA THR A 50 -2.35 -5.61 1.18
C THR A 50 -1.44 -6.76 0.77
N SER A 51 -1.92 -8.01 0.85
CA SER A 51 -1.17 -9.19 0.43
C SER A 51 -0.87 -9.19 -1.06
N ASP A 52 -1.85 -8.82 -1.89
CA ASP A 52 -1.67 -8.79 -3.34
C ASP A 52 -0.77 -7.64 -3.79
N LEU A 53 -0.94 -6.46 -3.18
CA LEU A 53 0.00 -5.35 -3.36
C LEU A 53 1.43 -5.79 -3.05
N SER A 54 1.67 -6.45 -1.92
CA SER A 54 3.02 -6.92 -1.55
C SER A 54 3.63 -7.86 -2.60
N LYS A 55 2.83 -8.77 -3.17
CA LYS A 55 3.28 -9.66 -4.26
C LYS A 55 3.65 -8.86 -5.51
N ILE A 56 2.80 -7.91 -5.91
CA ILE A 56 3.06 -7.05 -7.08
C ILE A 56 4.33 -6.22 -6.88
N LEU A 57 4.54 -5.63 -5.71
CA LEU A 57 5.74 -4.86 -5.41
C LEU A 57 7.00 -5.73 -5.49
N LYS A 58 6.96 -6.95 -4.92
CA LYS A 58 8.06 -7.93 -5.03
C LYS A 58 8.34 -8.32 -6.48
N GLN A 59 7.30 -8.51 -7.30
CA GLN A 59 7.44 -8.80 -8.74
C GLN A 59 8.10 -7.66 -9.52
N ASN A 60 7.87 -6.41 -9.09
CA ASN A 60 8.52 -5.22 -9.65
C ASN A 60 9.93 -4.97 -9.08
N GLY A 61 10.51 -5.93 -8.36
CA GLY A 61 11.87 -5.85 -7.82
C GLY A 61 12.01 -5.01 -6.55
N ILE A 62 10.91 -4.52 -5.96
CA ILE A 62 10.94 -3.80 -4.70
C ILE A 62 11.11 -4.80 -3.56
N LYS A 63 12.06 -4.54 -2.66
CA LYS A 63 12.18 -5.29 -1.41
C LYS A 63 11.03 -4.92 -0.47
N CYS A 64 9.90 -5.61 -0.60
CA CYS A 64 8.71 -5.38 0.22
C CYS A 64 8.54 -6.50 1.26
N ALA A 65 8.07 -6.15 2.46
CA ALA A 65 7.56 -7.10 3.45
C ALA A 65 6.11 -6.80 3.77
N ASN A 66 5.29 -7.82 4.01
CA ASN A 66 3.95 -7.69 4.60
C ASN A 66 3.92 -8.22 6.04
N SER A 67 2.75 -8.18 6.68
CA SER A 67 2.53 -8.71 8.04
C SER A 67 3.02 -10.14 8.24
N TYR A 68 2.78 -11.02 7.26
CA TYR A 68 3.26 -12.41 7.28
C TYR A 68 4.79 -12.50 7.26
N ASP A 69 5.45 -11.75 6.37
CA ASP A 69 6.92 -11.73 6.28
C ASP A 69 7.57 -11.21 7.58
N LEU A 70 6.87 -10.33 8.30
CA LEU A 70 7.34 -9.69 9.54
C LEU A 70 6.96 -10.49 10.81
N GLY A 71 6.24 -11.61 10.67
CA GLY A 71 5.79 -12.42 11.82
C GLY A 71 4.70 -11.73 12.66
N ILE A 72 3.93 -10.83 12.07
CA ILE A 72 2.81 -10.16 12.72
C ILE A 72 1.59 -11.08 12.66
N ASP A 73 0.97 -11.33 13.81
CA ASP A 73 -0.32 -12.03 13.90
C ASP A 73 -1.47 -11.04 13.66
N SER A 74 -1.84 -10.88 12.39
CA SER A 74 -2.91 -10.01 11.92
C SER A 74 -4.05 -10.84 11.31
N LYS A 75 -5.28 -10.35 11.46
CA LYS A 75 -6.45 -10.90 10.77
C LYS A 75 -6.72 -10.10 9.49
N THR A 76 -7.14 -10.75 8.42
CA THR A 76 -7.63 -10.04 7.23
C THR A 76 -9.11 -9.71 7.41
N TYR A 77 -9.50 -8.45 7.17
CA TYR A 77 -10.91 -8.04 7.23
C TYR A 77 -11.50 -7.80 5.85
N GLU A 78 -12.28 -8.78 5.39
CA GLU A 78 -13.00 -8.68 4.13
C GLU A 78 -14.10 -7.62 4.19
N ARG A 79 -13.86 -6.50 3.51
CA ARG A 79 -14.86 -5.45 3.37
C ARG A 79 -15.82 -5.80 2.24
N LYS A 80 -17.13 -5.72 2.53
CA LYS A 80 -18.19 -5.97 1.52
C LYS A 80 -18.41 -4.80 0.54
N CYS A 81 -17.68 -3.71 0.69
CA CYS A 81 -17.72 -2.57 -0.23
C CYS A 81 -16.86 -2.87 -1.46
N CYS A 82 -17.16 -2.26 -2.61
CA CYS A 82 -16.35 -2.39 -3.82
C CYS A 82 -15.05 -1.56 -3.78
N ASP A 83 -14.81 -0.82 -2.69
CA ASP A 83 -13.63 0.01 -2.49
C ASP A 83 -12.37 -0.82 -2.24
N ILE A 84 -11.22 -0.26 -2.61
CA ILE A 84 -9.93 -0.92 -2.49
C ILE A 84 -9.20 -0.35 -1.29
N HIS A 85 -8.95 -1.19 -0.28
CA HIS A 85 -8.17 -0.83 0.90
C HIS A 85 -6.78 -1.47 0.83
N LEU A 86 -5.72 -0.65 0.85
CA LEU A 86 -4.33 -1.13 0.74
C LEU A 86 -3.60 -1.21 2.08
N GLY A 87 -4.19 -0.70 3.16
CA GLY A 87 -3.57 -0.70 4.48
C GLY A 87 -2.59 0.45 4.71
N LEU A 88 -1.72 0.26 5.69
CA LEU A 88 -0.58 1.14 5.94
C LEU A 88 0.59 0.71 5.07
N ILE A 89 1.05 1.59 4.18
CA ILE A 89 2.28 1.42 3.40
C ILE A 89 3.35 2.31 4.01
N TRP A 90 4.35 1.69 4.62
CA TRP A 90 5.51 2.40 5.15
C TRP A 90 6.68 2.35 4.16
N VAL A 91 6.93 3.47 3.50
CA VAL A 91 8.04 3.68 2.56
C VAL A 91 9.29 4.11 3.33
N GLN A 92 10.32 3.27 3.29
CA GLN A 92 11.61 3.54 3.94
C GLN A 92 12.62 4.21 3.01
N ASP A 93 12.39 4.17 1.70
CA ASP A 93 13.28 4.68 0.66
C ASP A 93 12.45 5.49 -0.34
N ASN A 94 12.65 6.81 -0.43
CA ASN A 94 11.83 7.67 -1.29
C ASN A 94 12.02 7.34 -2.79
N LEU A 95 13.13 6.71 -3.16
CA LEU A 95 13.40 6.32 -4.55
C LEU A 95 12.41 5.26 -5.07
N VAL A 96 11.73 4.52 -4.19
CA VAL A 96 10.74 3.52 -4.61
C VAL A 96 9.33 4.07 -4.78
N VAL A 97 9.07 5.34 -4.45
CA VAL A 97 7.73 5.95 -4.55
C VAL A 97 7.19 5.96 -5.99
N PRO A 98 7.99 6.33 -7.03
CA PRO A 98 7.50 6.26 -8.41
C PRO A 98 7.19 4.81 -8.86
N ILE A 99 7.96 3.85 -8.37
CA ILE A 99 7.76 2.42 -8.69
C ILE A 99 6.49 1.91 -7.98
N LEU A 100 6.27 2.31 -6.72
CA LEU A 100 5.04 2.04 -5.97
C LEU A 100 3.81 2.58 -6.70
N ALA A 101 3.85 3.85 -7.13
CA ALA A 101 2.75 4.49 -7.85
C ALA A 101 2.41 3.75 -9.16
N THR A 102 3.44 3.40 -9.92
CA THR A 102 3.30 2.64 -11.18
C THR A 102 2.76 1.23 -10.92
N ALA A 103 3.30 0.53 -9.92
CA ALA A 103 2.89 -0.82 -9.56
C ALA A 103 1.42 -0.89 -9.13
N ILE A 104 0.95 0.05 -8.29
CA ILE A 104 -0.46 0.15 -7.90
C ILE A 104 -1.33 0.43 -9.12
N TYR A 105 -0.94 1.41 -9.94
CA TYR A 105 -1.69 1.79 -11.14
C TYR A 105 -1.84 0.62 -12.11
N ASP A 106 -0.74 0.00 -12.50
CA ASP A 106 -0.73 -1.09 -13.50
C ASP A 106 -1.50 -2.31 -12.99
N TRP A 107 -1.37 -2.63 -11.70
CA TRP A 107 -2.13 -3.73 -11.09
C TRP A 107 -3.63 -3.48 -11.12
N LEU A 108 -4.09 -2.31 -10.65
CA LEU A 108 -5.52 -1.99 -10.58
C LEU A 108 -6.14 -1.84 -11.97
N ILE A 109 -5.43 -1.21 -12.91
CA ILE A 109 -5.89 -1.12 -14.30
C ILE A 109 -5.95 -2.50 -14.95
N SER A 110 -4.95 -3.36 -14.72
CA SER A 110 -4.95 -4.73 -15.26
C SER A 110 -6.08 -5.58 -14.71
N ASP A 111 -6.37 -5.47 -13.42
CA ASP A 111 -7.47 -6.18 -12.77
C ASP A 111 -8.83 -5.72 -13.35
N TRP A 112 -9.02 -4.41 -13.49
CA TRP A 112 -10.20 -3.84 -14.14
C TRP A 112 -10.32 -4.25 -15.61
N LEU A 113 -9.20 -4.36 -16.34
CA LEU A 113 -9.19 -4.84 -17.73
C LEU A 113 -9.57 -6.32 -17.83
N LYS A 114 -9.17 -7.16 -16.87
CA LYS A 114 -9.55 -8.58 -16.84
C LYS A 114 -11.04 -8.78 -16.58
N GLU A 115 -11.65 -7.95 -15.73
CA GLU A 115 -13.11 -7.92 -15.57
C GLU A 115 -13.82 -7.49 -16.88
N LYS A 116 -13.25 -6.54 -17.65
CA LYS A 116 -13.81 -6.03 -18.92
C LYS A 116 -13.85 -7.04 -20.08
N VAL A 117 -13.04 -8.11 -20.05
CA VAL A 117 -13.00 -9.13 -21.13
C VAL A 117 -14.16 -10.14 -21.02
N LYS A 118 -14.82 -10.24 -19.85
CA LYS A 118 -15.98 -11.14 -19.67
C LYS A 118 -17.29 -10.57 -20.23
N ASP A 119 -17.40 -9.25 -20.41
CA ASP A 119 -18.60 -8.60 -20.94
C ASP A 119 -18.45 -8.21 -22.43
N LYS A 120 -19.22 -8.87 -23.31
CA LYS A 120 -19.39 -8.51 -24.75
C LYS A 120 -20.20 -7.22 -24.94
N ILE A 121 -19.77 -6.11 -24.34
CA ILE A 121 -20.42 -4.79 -24.49
C ILE A 121 -19.54 -3.86 -25.32
N SER A 122 -20.14 -2.93 -26.07
CA SER A 122 -19.41 -1.96 -26.91
C SER A 122 -18.54 -1.01 -26.07
N GLU A 123 -17.40 -0.57 -26.61
CA GLU A 123 -16.40 0.25 -25.91
C GLU A 123 -16.96 1.60 -25.40
N LYS A 124 -17.89 2.21 -26.14
CA LYS A 124 -18.57 3.47 -25.74
C LYS A 124 -19.59 3.29 -24.62
N GLU A 125 -20.27 2.14 -24.54
CA GLU A 125 -21.21 1.84 -23.45
C GLU A 125 -20.47 1.36 -22.18
N LYS A 126 -19.31 0.72 -22.34
CA LYS A 126 -18.42 0.32 -21.24
C LYS A 126 -17.88 1.52 -20.46
N VAL A 127 -17.44 2.58 -21.15
CA VAL A 127 -17.00 3.81 -20.49
C VAL A 127 -18.17 4.48 -19.76
N LYS A 128 -19.38 4.52 -20.32
CA LYS A 128 -20.55 5.13 -19.65
C LYS A 128 -21.09 4.32 -18.47
N LYS A 129 -21.07 2.98 -18.53
CA LYS A 129 -21.62 2.11 -17.47
C LYS A 129 -20.68 2.00 -16.26
N TYR A 130 -19.36 2.02 -16.49
CA TYR A 130 -18.35 1.80 -15.46
C TYR A 130 -17.57 3.05 -15.05
N ALA A 131 -17.73 4.18 -15.75
CA ALA A 131 -17.31 5.50 -15.21
C ALA A 131 -18.06 5.88 -13.93
N PHE A 132 -19.12 5.14 -13.56
CA PHE A 132 -19.87 5.31 -12.30
C PHE A 132 -19.47 4.33 -11.18
N GLN A 133 -18.47 3.47 -11.39
CA GLN A 133 -17.84 2.67 -10.33
C GLN A 133 -16.36 3.05 -10.24
N GLU A 134 -16.09 4.32 -9.97
CA GLU A 134 -14.77 4.71 -9.48
C GLU A 134 -14.60 4.04 -8.12
N LYS A 135 -13.98 2.86 -8.08
CA LYS A 135 -13.59 2.23 -6.81
C LYS A 135 -12.66 3.23 -6.12
N THR A 136 -13.05 3.70 -4.95
CA THR A 136 -12.20 4.58 -4.17
C THR A 136 -11.06 3.74 -3.60
N ILE A 137 -9.83 4.21 -3.79
CA ILE A 137 -8.66 3.62 -3.15
C ILE A 137 -8.44 4.33 -1.83
N HIS A 138 -8.39 3.55 -0.78
CA HIS A 138 -8.03 3.96 0.56
C HIS A 138 -6.64 3.44 0.88
N VAL A 139 -5.68 4.35 1.03
CA VAL A 139 -4.31 3.99 1.36
C VAL A 139 -3.70 5.02 2.29
N TYR A 140 -3.06 4.51 3.35
CA TYR A 140 -2.32 5.33 4.29
C TYR A 140 -0.83 5.14 4.05
N ILE A 141 -0.12 6.18 3.63
CA ILE A 141 1.31 6.10 3.33
C ILE A 141 2.10 6.87 4.37
N ARG A 142 3.06 6.18 4.99
CA ARG A 142 4.07 6.74 5.86
C ARG A 142 5.41 6.76 5.13
N PHE A 143 6.00 7.93 4.97
CA PHE A 143 7.33 8.09 4.38
C PHE A 143 8.41 8.15 5.46
N CYS A 144 9.67 8.03 5.02
CA CYS A 144 10.81 8.32 5.88
C CYS A 144 10.71 9.76 6.44
N LYS A 145 11.24 9.99 7.65
CA LYS A 145 11.12 11.25 8.40
C LYS A 145 9.72 11.58 8.95
N GLY A 146 8.79 10.61 8.93
CA GLY A 146 7.51 10.71 9.62
C GLY A 146 6.40 11.46 8.89
N LYS A 147 6.61 11.89 7.63
CA LYS A 147 5.52 12.41 6.78
C LYS A 147 4.48 11.31 6.57
N LYS A 148 3.22 11.64 6.83
CA LYS A 148 2.08 10.72 6.72
C LYS A 148 1.05 11.35 5.81
N ILE A 149 0.56 10.59 4.84
CA ILE A 149 -0.44 11.05 3.89
C ILE A 149 -1.50 9.97 3.74
N GLU A 150 -2.75 10.36 3.90
CA GLU A 150 -3.90 9.52 3.64
C GLU A 150 -4.45 9.90 2.27
N TYR A 151 -4.68 8.90 1.43
CA TYR A 151 -5.31 9.09 0.13
C TYR A 151 -6.63 8.33 0.10
N GLU A 152 -7.66 9.07 -0.29
CA GLU A 152 -9.00 8.58 -0.61
C GLU A 152 -9.37 9.15 -1.98
N CYS A 153 -9.05 8.42 -3.05
CA CYS A 153 -9.25 8.88 -4.42
C CYS A 153 -9.27 7.73 -5.43
N ASP A 154 -9.58 8.01 -6.69
CA ASP A 154 -9.49 7.05 -7.78
C ASP A 154 -8.02 6.71 -8.15
N VAL A 155 -7.83 5.65 -8.93
CA VAL A 155 -6.51 5.14 -9.38
C VAL A 155 -5.66 6.19 -10.08
N LYS A 156 -6.25 7.05 -10.93
CA LYS A 156 -5.48 8.04 -11.70
C LYS A 156 -5.02 9.16 -10.78
N THR A 157 -5.93 9.70 -9.97
CA THR A 157 -5.59 10.73 -8.99
C THR A 157 -4.54 10.24 -8.00
N LEU A 158 -4.61 8.98 -7.56
CA LEU A 158 -3.59 8.40 -6.67
C LEU A 158 -2.22 8.40 -7.34
N LYS A 159 -2.12 7.95 -8.59
CA LYS A 159 -0.84 7.92 -9.32
C LYS A 159 -0.25 9.32 -9.45
N GLU A 160 -1.04 10.30 -9.90
CA GLU A 160 -0.58 11.68 -10.09
C GLU A 160 -0.07 12.29 -8.78
N ARG A 161 -0.80 12.10 -7.68
CA ARG A 161 -0.39 12.60 -6.36
C ARG A 161 0.87 11.94 -5.84
N LEU A 162 1.03 10.62 -6.01
CA LEU A 162 2.25 9.92 -5.59
C LEU A 162 3.46 10.34 -6.41
N GLU A 163 3.29 10.59 -7.71
CA GLU A 163 4.35 11.13 -8.57
C GLU A 163 4.73 12.56 -8.15
N GLU A 164 3.77 13.41 -7.80
CA GLU A 164 4.02 14.75 -7.26
C GLU A 164 4.73 14.70 -5.91
N ASP A 165 4.24 13.89 -4.97
CA ASP A 165 4.86 13.71 -3.66
C ASP A 165 6.29 13.17 -3.78
N SER A 166 6.57 12.28 -4.74
CA SER A 166 7.93 11.79 -4.97
C SER A 166 8.91 12.91 -5.31
N LYS A 167 8.49 13.92 -6.07
CA LYS A 167 9.32 15.09 -6.44
C LYS A 167 9.55 16.02 -5.26
N ASN A 168 8.60 16.09 -4.33
CA ASN A 168 8.66 16.93 -3.13
C ASN A 168 9.40 16.26 -1.96
N LEU A 169 9.82 14.99 -2.12
CA LEU A 169 10.48 14.17 -1.12
C LEU A 169 12.01 14.05 -1.32
N GLU A 170 12.53 14.63 -2.41
CA GLU A 170 13.97 14.86 -2.66
C GLU A 170 14.51 16.04 -1.81
#